data_AF-A0A972VM36-F1
#
_entry.id   AF-A0A972VM36-F1
#
_cell.length_a   1.000
_cell.length_b   1.000
_cell.length_c   1.000
_cell.angle_alpha   90.00
_cell.angle_beta   90.00
_cell.angle_gamma   90.00
#
_symmetry.space_group_name_H-M   'P 1'
#
loop_
_entity.id
_entity.type
_entity.pdbx_description
1 polymer ?
#
loop_
_entity_poly.entity_id
_entity_poly.type
_entity_poly.pdbx_seq_one_letter_code
_entity_poly.pdbx_strand_id
1 'polypeptide(L)'
;MVNIKGSGEIVKSILVDGRDFHSLVLPTDINLNNSIDITLGSPQSPYLLSTDSQLIDCTWLNHMLNINITAFSGYSSKVIIVSPEPPKTVNIDGKTTRENCVTSKFEDHYLTEISFMHARPKTNLKVLY
;
A
#
# COMPACT_ATOMS: atom_id res chain seq x y z
N MET A 1 -0.07 -5.53 20.51
CA MET A 1 -1.30 -6.39 20.58
C MET A 1 -2.06 -6.19 19.27
N VAL A 2 -2.51 -7.26 18.62
CA VAL A 2 -3.27 -7.16 17.37
C VAL A 2 -4.71 -7.57 17.63
N ASN A 3 -5.65 -6.72 17.24
CA ASN A 3 -7.07 -6.95 17.37
C ASN A 3 -7.72 -6.88 15.99
N ILE A 4 -8.48 -7.91 15.63
CA ILE A 4 -9.14 -8.01 14.33
C ILE A 4 -10.64 -8.15 14.56
N LYS A 5 -11.42 -7.26 13.94
CA LYS A 5 -12.89 -7.22 14.07
C LYS A 5 -13.57 -7.05 12.71
N GLY A 6 -14.87 -7.28 12.68
CA GLY A 6 -15.67 -7.21 11.44
C GLY A 6 -15.73 -8.56 10.72
N SER A 7 -16.09 -8.52 9.44
CA SER A 7 -16.29 -9.71 8.59
C SER A 7 -15.83 -9.44 7.17
N GLY A 8 -15.42 -10.49 6.45
CA GLY A 8 -14.94 -10.43 5.07
C GLY A 8 -13.44 -10.73 4.96
N GLU A 9 -12.94 -10.77 3.73
CA GLU A 9 -11.53 -11.10 3.43
C GLU A 9 -10.64 -9.85 3.24
N ILE A 10 -11.27 -8.67 3.16
CA ILE A 10 -10.61 -7.40 2.87
C ILE A 10 -10.62 -6.50 4.09
N VAL A 11 -9.59 -5.65 4.19
CA VAL A 11 -9.45 -4.69 5.28
C VAL A 11 -10.17 -3.40 4.94
N LYS A 12 -11.07 -3.01 5.83
CA LYS A 12 -11.78 -1.72 5.79
C LYS A 12 -10.87 -0.57 6.23
N SER A 13 -10.20 -0.75 7.37
CA SER A 13 -9.30 0.23 7.98
C SER A 13 -8.30 -0.43 8.94
N ILE A 14 -7.17 0.25 9.15
CA ILE A 14 -6.10 -0.16 10.05
C ILE A 14 -5.78 1.04 10.94
N LEU A 15 -5.70 0.81 12.24
CA LEU A 15 -5.25 1.80 13.21
C LEU A 15 -3.99 1.30 13.92
N VAL A 16 -2.99 2.16 14.04
CA VAL A 16 -1.81 1.95 14.89
C VAL A 16 -1.84 3.01 15.98
N ASP A 17 -1.95 2.57 17.24
CA ASP A 17 -2.15 3.45 18.41
C ASP A 17 -3.29 4.47 18.23
N GLY A 18 -4.39 3.98 17.65
CA GLY A 18 -5.60 4.77 17.39
C GLY A 18 -5.50 5.75 16.22
N ARG A 19 -4.40 5.75 15.45
CA ARG A 19 -4.21 6.61 14.27
C ARG A 19 -4.33 5.82 12.98
N ASP A 20 -4.92 6.43 11.96
CA ASP A 20 -5.05 5.82 10.64
C ASP A 20 -3.71 5.39 10.08
N PHE A 21 -3.68 4.15 9.59
CA PHE A 21 -2.53 3.53 8.98
C PHE A 21 -2.95 2.91 7.65
N HIS A 22 -2.13 3.07 6.62
CA HIS A 22 -2.50 2.71 5.25
C HIS A 22 -1.60 1.60 4.68
N SER A 23 -1.17 0.68 5.55
CA SER A 23 -0.39 -0.48 5.14
C SER A 23 -0.63 -1.69 6.05
N LEU A 24 -0.72 -2.87 5.46
CA LEU A 24 -0.60 -4.15 6.18
C LEU A 24 0.85 -4.65 6.27
N VAL A 25 1.76 -3.96 5.59
CA VAL A 25 3.20 -4.21 5.70
C VAL A 25 3.75 -3.23 6.74
N LEU A 26 4.49 -3.76 7.70
CA LEU A 26 5.09 -2.93 8.74
C LEU A 26 6.40 -2.32 8.24
N PRO A 27 6.60 -1.00 8.40
CA PRO A 27 7.87 -0.37 8.09
C PRO A 27 8.94 -0.80 9.08
N THR A 28 10.19 -0.78 8.63
CA THR A 28 11.36 -1.22 9.41
C THR A 28 11.52 -0.56 10.78
N ASP A 29 11.16 0.70 10.88
CA ASP A 29 11.33 1.49 12.11
C ASP A 29 10.11 1.45 13.04
N ILE A 30 9.10 0.58 12.77
CA ILE A 30 7.91 0.53 13.62
C ILE A 30 8.22 -0.03 15.01
N ASN A 31 7.67 0.59 16.04
CA ASN A 31 7.71 0.06 17.40
C ASN A 31 6.70 -1.08 17.55
N LEU A 32 7.18 -2.28 17.84
CA LEU A 32 6.35 -3.49 17.98
C LEU A 32 5.44 -3.49 19.22
N ASN A 33 5.60 -2.52 20.12
CA ASN A 33 4.72 -2.36 21.29
C ASN A 33 3.40 -1.65 20.97
N ASN A 34 3.23 -1.17 19.74
CA ASN A 34 2.03 -0.46 19.33
C ASN A 34 0.81 -1.41 19.34
N SER A 35 -0.35 -0.84 19.64
CA SER A 35 -1.64 -1.47 19.40
C SER A 35 -1.98 -1.40 17.92
N ILE A 36 -2.42 -2.52 17.34
CA ILE A 36 -2.86 -2.61 15.96
C ILE A 36 -4.31 -3.09 15.95
N ASP A 37 -5.22 -2.24 15.50
CA ASP A 37 -6.63 -2.57 15.31
C ASP A 37 -6.94 -2.65 13.81
N ILE A 38 -7.41 -3.81 13.36
CA ILE A 38 -7.80 -4.07 11.98
C ILE A 38 -9.31 -4.28 11.94
N THR A 39 -9.99 -3.52 11.09
CA THR A 39 -11.42 -3.72 10.80
C THR A 39 -11.57 -4.32 9.42
N LEU A 40 -12.29 -5.43 9.29
CA LEU A 40 -12.59 -6.09 8.03
C LEU A 40 -13.88 -5.52 7.39
N GLY A 41 -13.95 -5.56 6.06
CA GLY A 41 -15.06 -5.08 5.24
C GLY A 41 -14.59 -4.28 4.02
N SER A 42 -15.51 -3.58 3.36
CA SER A 42 -15.19 -2.76 2.19
C SER A 42 -14.20 -1.63 2.54
N PRO A 43 -13.11 -1.45 1.77
CA PRO A 43 -12.06 -0.49 2.07
C PRO A 43 -12.58 0.95 2.05
N GLN A 44 -12.17 1.77 3.02
CA GLN A 44 -12.53 3.19 3.07
C GLN A 44 -11.49 4.12 2.44
N SER A 45 -10.25 3.63 2.33
CA SER A 45 -9.11 4.34 1.74
C SER A 45 -8.16 3.32 1.14
N PRO A 46 -7.29 3.71 0.19
CA PRO A 46 -6.29 2.80 -0.33
C PRO A 46 -5.27 2.43 0.75
N TYR A 47 -4.80 1.19 0.71
CA TYR A 47 -3.74 0.71 1.60
C TYR A 47 -2.82 -0.28 0.89
N LEU A 48 -1.55 -0.26 1.27
CA LEU A 48 -0.56 -1.22 0.82
C LEU A 48 -0.85 -2.60 1.43
N LEU A 49 -1.24 -3.56 0.59
CA LEU A 49 -1.50 -4.95 1.00
C LEU A 49 -0.19 -5.74 1.12
N SER A 50 0.68 -5.64 0.11
CA SER A 50 1.96 -6.37 0.12
C SER A 50 3.02 -5.71 -0.77
N THR A 51 4.28 -6.00 -0.47
CA THR A 51 5.41 -5.66 -1.33
C THR A 51 6.54 -6.68 -1.15
N ASP A 52 7.28 -6.94 -2.24
CA ASP A 52 8.49 -7.77 -2.22
C ASP A 52 9.74 -6.98 -1.78
N SER A 53 9.61 -5.68 -1.55
CA SER A 53 10.68 -4.80 -1.10
C SER A 53 10.51 -4.41 0.37
N GLN A 54 11.58 -3.93 1.00
CA GLN A 54 11.51 -3.47 2.38
C GLN A 54 10.75 -2.13 2.45
N LEU A 55 9.68 -2.08 3.23
CA LEU A 55 8.92 -0.85 3.45
C LEU A 55 9.69 0.11 4.37
N ILE A 56 9.88 1.33 3.89
CA ILE A 56 10.37 2.45 4.70
C ILE A 56 9.18 3.22 5.29
N ASP A 57 8.22 3.60 4.44
CA ASP A 57 7.05 4.40 4.85
C ASP A 57 5.88 4.25 3.87
N CYS A 58 4.66 4.39 4.36
CA CYS A 58 3.42 4.40 3.57
C CYS A 58 2.45 5.44 4.11
N THR A 59 2.19 6.51 3.35
CA THR A 59 1.32 7.61 3.78
C THR A 59 0.21 7.88 2.77
N TRP A 60 -0.98 8.19 3.28
CA TRP A 60 -2.14 8.60 2.51
C TRP A 60 -2.45 10.07 2.80
N LEU A 61 -2.35 10.93 1.79
CA LEU A 61 -2.63 12.35 1.92
C LEU A 61 -3.09 12.91 0.58
N ASN A 62 -4.10 13.79 0.59
CA ASN A 62 -4.58 14.50 -0.61
C ASN A 62 -4.88 13.57 -1.80
N HIS A 63 -5.60 12.48 -1.55
CA HIS A 63 -5.92 11.45 -2.54
C HIS A 63 -4.70 10.73 -3.16
N MET A 64 -3.54 10.78 -2.51
CA MET A 64 -2.31 10.17 -2.97
C MET A 64 -1.71 9.22 -1.93
N LEU A 65 -1.52 7.95 -2.35
CA LEU A 65 -0.82 6.94 -1.57
C LEU A 65 0.66 7.00 -1.95
N ASN A 66 1.49 7.42 -1.00
CA ASN A 66 2.95 7.50 -1.15
C ASN A 66 3.58 6.30 -0.45
N ILE A 67 4.28 5.46 -1.21
CA ILE A 67 4.95 4.26 -0.72
C ILE A 67 6.45 4.45 -0.97
N ASN A 68 7.23 4.42 0.10
CA ASN A 68 8.69 4.47 0.06
C ASN A 68 9.23 3.09 0.43
N ILE A 69 9.97 2.50 -0.50
CA ILE A 69 10.49 1.14 -0.37
C ILE A 69 11.96 1.09 -0.78
N THR A 70 12.67 0.10 -0.27
CA THR A 70 14.08 -0.12 -0.58
C THR A 70 14.37 -1.57 -0.97
N ALA A 71 15.25 -1.73 -1.95
CA ALA A 71 15.83 -3.00 -2.38
C ALA A 71 17.19 -2.74 -3.02
N PHE A 72 17.88 -3.76 -3.51
CA PHE A 72 19.09 -3.54 -4.31
C PHE A 72 18.74 -3.07 -5.73
N SER A 73 19.64 -2.29 -6.34
CA SER A 73 19.45 -1.83 -7.73
C SER A 73 19.38 -3.02 -8.68
N GLY A 74 18.45 -2.96 -9.64
CA GLY A 74 18.16 -4.05 -10.57
C GLY A 74 17.21 -5.13 -10.01
N TYR A 75 16.80 -5.04 -8.74
CA TYR A 75 15.81 -5.96 -8.20
C TYR A 75 14.44 -5.73 -8.83
N SER A 76 13.78 -6.81 -9.24
CA SER A 76 12.37 -6.77 -9.64
C SER A 76 11.50 -6.81 -8.39
N SER A 77 10.57 -5.87 -8.27
CA SER A 77 9.65 -5.79 -7.15
C SER A 77 8.22 -5.69 -7.63
N LYS A 78 7.33 -6.26 -6.84
CA LYS A 78 5.89 -6.08 -6.94
C LYS A 78 5.35 -5.34 -5.71
N VAL A 79 4.32 -4.53 -5.95
CA VAL A 79 3.51 -3.86 -4.92
C VAL A 79 2.06 -4.16 -5.22
N ILE A 80 1.30 -4.55 -4.19
CA ILE A 80 -0.15 -4.78 -4.29
C ILE A 80 -0.86 -3.79 -3.39
N ILE A 81 -1.82 -3.04 -3.95
CA ILE A 81 -2.62 -2.04 -3.25
C ILE A 81 -4.09 -2.43 -3.38
N VAL A 82 -4.82 -2.33 -2.27
CA VAL A 82 -6.28 -2.44 -2.27
C VAL A 82 -6.87 -1.05 -2.09
N SER A 83 -7.93 -0.74 -2.82
CA SER A 83 -8.56 0.59 -2.80
C SER A 83 -10.07 0.55 -3.08
N PRO A 84 -10.83 1.56 -2.61
CA PRO A 84 -12.26 1.69 -2.94
C PRO A 84 -12.52 2.11 -4.39
N GLU A 85 -11.54 2.76 -5.03
CA GLU A 85 -11.64 3.29 -6.38
C GLU A 85 -10.37 2.95 -7.20
N PRO A 86 -10.43 2.92 -8.54
CA PRO A 86 -9.26 2.60 -9.35
C PRO A 86 -8.27 3.77 -9.36
N PRO A 87 -6.95 3.52 -9.49
CA PRO A 87 -5.96 4.58 -9.53
C PRO A 87 -6.08 5.41 -10.82
N LYS A 88 -6.03 6.73 -10.69
CA LYS A 88 -5.97 7.69 -11.82
C LYS A 88 -4.58 7.74 -12.44
N THR A 89 -3.54 7.70 -11.61
CA THR A 89 -2.14 7.84 -12.05
C THR A 89 -1.21 7.09 -11.11
N VAL A 90 -0.25 6.37 -11.68
CA VAL A 90 0.85 5.73 -10.96
C VAL A 90 2.16 6.39 -11.40
N ASN A 91 2.97 6.78 -10.43
CA ASN A 91 4.27 7.40 -10.65
C ASN A 91 5.35 6.62 -9.89
N ILE A 92 6.40 6.23 -10.59
CA ILE A 92 7.55 5.50 -10.04
C ILE A 92 8.77 6.40 -10.22
N ASP A 93 9.36 6.84 -9.11
CA ASP A 93 10.56 7.67 -9.08
C ASP A 93 10.46 8.95 -9.92
N GLY A 94 9.28 9.57 -9.98
CA GLY A 94 9.00 10.77 -10.76
C GLY A 94 8.45 10.50 -12.15
N LYS A 95 8.49 9.25 -12.64
CA LYS A 95 7.98 8.86 -13.97
C LYS A 95 6.59 8.26 -13.89
N THR A 96 5.62 8.90 -14.53
CA THR A 96 4.26 8.35 -14.68
C THR A 96 4.28 7.12 -15.58
N THR A 97 3.59 6.05 -15.16
CA THR A 97 3.46 4.81 -15.94
C THR A 97 2.04 4.25 -15.84
N ARG A 98 1.62 3.55 -16.90
CA ARG A 98 0.42 2.70 -16.92
C ARG A 98 0.75 1.27 -17.30
N GLU A 99 1.81 1.04 -18.07
CA GLU A 99 2.22 -0.28 -18.56
C GLU A 99 2.63 -1.23 -17.43
N ASN A 100 3.08 -0.68 -16.31
CA ASN A 100 3.54 -1.42 -15.13
C ASN A 100 2.40 -1.78 -14.16
N CYS A 101 1.16 -1.44 -14.50
CA CYS A 101 0.03 -1.44 -13.57
C CYS A 101 -1.12 -2.29 -14.12
N VAL A 102 -1.52 -3.31 -13.35
CA VAL A 102 -2.72 -4.12 -13.62
C VAL A 102 -3.71 -3.86 -12.51
N THR A 103 -4.94 -3.45 -12.85
CA THR A 103 -6.01 -3.23 -11.87
C THR A 103 -7.18 -4.15 -12.14
N SER A 104 -7.52 -4.95 -11.14
CA SER A 104 -8.68 -5.85 -11.14
C SER A 104 -9.79 -5.25 -10.30
N LYS A 105 -11.02 -5.28 -10.81
CA LYS A 105 -12.22 -4.85 -10.07
C LYS A 105 -12.89 -6.06 -9.43
N PHE A 106 -13.21 -5.93 -8.15
CA PHE A 106 -14.06 -6.83 -7.39
C PHE A 106 -15.39 -6.13 -7.05
N GLU A 107 -16.30 -6.81 -6.37
CA GLU A 107 -17.64 -6.26 -6.08
C GLU A 107 -17.59 -4.92 -5.34
N ASP A 108 -16.70 -4.79 -4.35
CA ASP A 108 -16.64 -3.65 -3.42
C ASP A 108 -15.26 -2.97 -3.34
N HIS A 109 -14.29 -3.41 -4.13
CA HIS A 109 -12.94 -2.86 -4.11
C HIS A 109 -12.19 -3.09 -5.43
N TYR A 110 -11.01 -2.48 -5.53
CA TYR A 110 -10.05 -2.65 -6.58
C TYR A 110 -8.75 -3.21 -6.01
N LEU A 111 -8.10 -4.08 -6.77
CA LEU A 111 -6.76 -4.58 -6.48
C LEU A 111 -5.83 -4.11 -7.60
N THR A 112 -4.86 -3.29 -7.25
CA THR A 112 -3.86 -2.77 -8.17
C THR A 112 -2.52 -3.42 -7.90
N GLU A 113 -2.01 -4.14 -8.90
CA GLU A 113 -0.66 -4.68 -8.92
C GLU A 113 0.26 -3.76 -9.72
N ILE A 114 1.40 -3.39 -9.13
CA ILE A 114 2.41 -2.53 -9.75
C ILE A 114 3.75 -3.26 -9.74
N SER A 115 4.27 -3.55 -10.92
CA SER A 115 5.53 -4.28 -11.11
C SER A 115 6.60 -3.37 -11.71
N PHE A 116 7.79 -3.33 -11.13
CA PHE A 116 8.88 -2.47 -11.58
C PHE A 116 10.25 -3.02 -11.17
N MET A 117 11.30 -2.47 -11.77
CA MET A 117 12.67 -2.75 -11.39
C MET A 117 13.25 -1.52 -10.68
N HIS A 118 13.91 -1.75 -9.54
CA HIS A 118 14.58 -0.69 -8.78
C HIS A 118 15.74 -0.10 -9.58
N ALA A 119 15.63 1.15 -10.01
CA ALA A 119 16.71 1.85 -10.71
C ALA A 119 17.84 2.30 -9.77
N ARG A 120 17.53 2.39 -8.48
CA ARG A 120 18.41 2.79 -7.38
C ARG A 120 17.87 2.16 -6.08
N PRO A 121 18.63 2.16 -4.97
CA PRO A 121 18.20 1.44 -3.78
C PRO A 121 16.86 1.89 -3.19
N LYS A 122 16.51 3.16 -3.33
CA LYS A 122 15.23 3.72 -2.86
C LYS A 122 14.32 4.02 -4.05
N THR A 123 13.12 3.47 -4.01
CA THR A 123 12.06 3.80 -4.96
C THR A 123 10.90 4.46 -4.23
N ASN A 124 10.47 5.59 -4.79
CA ASN A 124 9.25 6.27 -4.39
C ASN A 124 8.13 5.95 -5.38
N LEU A 125 7.06 5.33 -4.88
CA LEU A 125 5.85 5.05 -5.62
C LEU A 125 4.75 6.00 -5.15
N LYS A 126 4.14 6.73 -6.08
CA LYS A 126 2.98 7.59 -5.79
C LYS A 126 1.79 7.14 -6.62
N VAL A 127 0.68 6.84 -5.95
CA VAL A 127 -0.56 6.41 -6.60
C VAL A 127 -1.65 7.40 -6.27
N LEU A 128 -2.12 8.11 -7.29
CA LEU A 128 -3.23 9.06 -7.20
C LEU A 128 -4.54 8.31 -7.48
N TYR A 129 -5.53 8.51 -6.62
CA TYR A 129 -6.87 7.94 -6.75
C TYR A 129 -7.91 9.01 -7.13
#